data_AF-A0A5N4EJA8-F1
#
_entry.id   AF-A0A5N4EJA8-F1
#
_cell.length_a   1.000
_cell.length_b   1.000
_cell.length_c   1.000
_cell.angle_alpha   90.00
_cell.angle_beta   90.00
_cell.angle_gamma   90.00
#
_symmetry.space_group_name_H-M   'P 1'
#
loop_
_entity.id
_entity.type
_entity.pdbx_description
1 polymer ?
#
loop_
_entity_poly.entity_id
_entity_poly.type
_entity_poly.pdbx_seq_one_letter_code
_entity_poly.pdbx_strand_id
1 'polypeptide(L)'
;MAARRLRSGLGQLFATRTALGRGRRAYNMSQAFAEVLRLPSKQLTKLVFPLQELERHLVPGSRPDFHLKTFDPSLEDIAKSDGVFTATVRNRIEYLSSAVSLDHAPDLLCPEVCFIGRSNVGKSSLIKALFSLAPEVEVRVSKKPGHTKKMNFFKVGKYFTLVDMPGYGYRAPEDFVKMVETYLKERKNLMRTFLLVDSVVGIQKMDNIAIEMCEEFALPYVLFPVSAVTYSGIHLLRCFIANITGNLKTNGFQVS
;
A
#
# COMPACT_ATOMS: atom_id res chain seq x y z
N MET A 1 -1.69 -21.60 -23.13
CA MET A 1 -3.14 -21.59 -22.80
C MET A 1 -3.58 -20.46 -21.84
N ALA A 2 -2.71 -19.52 -21.44
CA ALA A 2 -3.06 -18.43 -20.50
C ALA A 2 -3.86 -17.25 -21.10
N ALA A 3 -3.70 -16.98 -22.41
CA ALA A 3 -4.35 -15.85 -23.08
C ALA A 3 -5.90 -15.95 -23.18
N ARG A 4 -6.47 -17.13 -22.93
CA ARG A 4 -7.91 -17.39 -23.07
C ARG A 4 -8.72 -16.99 -21.83
N ARG A 5 -8.09 -16.87 -20.64
CA ARG A 5 -8.75 -16.49 -19.38
C ARG A 5 -8.86 -14.97 -19.18
N LEU A 6 -7.90 -14.17 -19.67
CA LEU A 6 -7.97 -12.70 -19.62
C LEU A 6 -9.09 -12.11 -20.50
N ARG A 7 -9.45 -12.77 -21.61
CA ARG A 7 -10.60 -12.36 -22.42
C ARG A 7 -11.96 -12.61 -21.74
N SER A 8 -12.07 -13.55 -20.79
CA SER A 8 -13.34 -13.84 -20.13
C SER A 8 -13.70 -12.81 -19.04
N GLY A 9 -12.71 -12.19 -18.39
CA GLY A 9 -12.94 -11.13 -17.39
C GLY A 9 -13.44 -9.81 -18.01
N LEU A 10 -12.92 -9.45 -19.20
CA LEU A 10 -13.42 -8.31 -19.99
C LEU A 10 -14.90 -8.50 -20.37
N GLY A 11 -15.29 -9.72 -20.76
CA GLY A 11 -16.69 -10.04 -21.07
C GLY A 11 -17.65 -9.79 -19.90
N GLN A 12 -17.24 -10.08 -18.66
CA GLN A 12 -18.07 -9.85 -17.47
C GLN A 12 -18.17 -8.36 -17.09
N LEU A 13 -17.08 -7.60 -17.17
CA LEU A 13 -17.07 -6.14 -16.96
C LEU A 13 -17.93 -5.38 -17.98
N PHE A 14 -18.02 -5.87 -19.23
CA PHE A 14 -18.89 -5.30 -20.26
C PHE A 14 -20.32 -5.84 -20.23
N ALA A 15 -20.58 -7.05 -19.73
CA ALA A 15 -21.93 -7.58 -19.52
C ALA A 15 -22.69 -6.83 -18.40
N THR A 16 -21.97 -6.28 -17.42
CA THR A 16 -22.56 -5.38 -16.41
C THR A 16 -23.03 -4.03 -16.99
N ARG A 17 -22.62 -3.67 -18.21
CA ARG A 17 -23.02 -2.42 -18.87
C ARG A 17 -24.49 -2.44 -19.35
N THR A 18 -25.04 -3.63 -19.59
CA THR A 18 -26.45 -3.83 -20.00
C THR A 18 -27.39 -4.18 -18.84
N ALA A 19 -26.88 -4.51 -17.66
CA ALA A 19 -27.67 -4.88 -16.48
C ALA A 19 -27.94 -3.72 -15.50
N LEU A 20 -27.62 -2.47 -15.85
CA LEU A 20 -27.95 -1.28 -15.05
C LEU A 20 -29.43 -0.82 -15.20
N GLY A 21 -30.29 -1.71 -15.71
CA GLY A 21 -31.74 -1.56 -15.64
C GLY A 21 -32.29 -2.17 -14.35
N ARG A 22 -32.72 -1.28 -13.43
CA ARG A 22 -33.55 -1.55 -12.24
C ARG A 22 -32.90 -2.38 -11.12
N GLY A 23 -32.38 -1.69 -10.10
CA GLY A 23 -32.10 -2.29 -8.79
C GLY A 23 -31.27 -1.39 -7.88
N ARG A 24 -31.91 -0.79 -6.87
CA ARG A 24 -31.32 0.12 -5.89
C ARG A 24 -30.24 -0.56 -5.02
N ARG A 25 -29.02 -0.01 -5.03
CA ARG A 25 -28.23 0.36 -3.84
C ARG A 25 -27.16 1.34 -4.31
N ALA A 26 -27.36 2.63 -4.02
CA ALA A 26 -26.38 3.66 -4.31
C ALA A 26 -25.18 3.45 -3.37
N TYR A 27 -24.16 2.74 -3.84
CA TYR A 27 -22.84 2.84 -3.23
C TYR A 27 -22.40 4.29 -3.39
N ASN A 28 -22.08 4.96 -2.28
CA ASN A 28 -21.47 6.29 -2.30
C ASN A 28 -20.04 6.16 -2.82
N MET A 29 -19.91 5.96 -4.13
CA MET A 29 -18.65 5.99 -4.85
C MET A 29 -18.09 7.41 -4.75
N SER A 30 -16.80 7.57 -4.41
CA SER A 30 -16.18 8.90 -4.42
C SER A 30 -16.29 9.51 -5.83
N GLN A 31 -16.54 10.82 -5.93
CA GLN A 31 -16.67 11.47 -7.25
C GLN A 31 -15.44 11.23 -8.13
N ALA A 32 -14.25 11.21 -7.52
CA ALA A 32 -12.99 10.90 -8.21
C ALA A 32 -12.95 9.47 -8.78
N PHE A 33 -13.51 8.48 -8.08
CA PHE A 33 -13.60 7.12 -8.62
C PHE A 33 -14.63 7.01 -9.76
N ALA A 34 -15.73 7.77 -9.67
CA ALA A 34 -16.70 7.86 -10.75
C ALA A 34 -16.09 8.47 -12.03
N GLU A 35 -15.12 9.39 -11.90
CA GLU A 35 -14.36 9.92 -13.03
C GLU A 35 -13.41 8.89 -13.64
N VAL A 36 -12.73 8.08 -12.81
CA VAL A 36 -11.89 6.98 -13.30
C VAL A 36 -12.72 6.01 -14.16
N LEU A 37 -13.92 5.65 -13.72
CA LEU A 37 -14.84 4.76 -14.46
C LEU A 37 -15.34 5.34 -15.79
N ARG A 38 -15.16 6.65 -16.03
CA ARG A 38 -15.52 7.33 -17.29
C ARG A 38 -14.38 7.36 -18.31
N LEU A 39 -13.17 6.93 -17.92
CA LEU A 39 -12.02 6.99 -18.82
C LEU A 39 -12.15 5.98 -19.99
N PRO A 40 -11.60 6.29 -21.16
CA PRO A 40 -11.50 5.36 -22.28
C PRO A 40 -10.84 4.05 -21.88
N SER A 41 -11.27 2.92 -22.46
CA SER A 41 -10.84 1.57 -22.07
C SER A 41 -9.31 1.40 -21.99
N LYS A 42 -8.56 2.00 -22.92
CA LYS A 42 -7.09 1.98 -22.89
C LYS A 42 -6.49 2.68 -21.67
N GLN A 43 -7.07 3.80 -21.24
CA GLN A 43 -6.60 4.56 -20.09
C GLN A 43 -7.02 3.89 -18.78
N LEU A 44 -8.24 3.35 -18.71
CA LEU A 44 -8.69 2.48 -17.63
C LEU A 44 -7.75 1.28 -17.45
N THR A 45 -7.44 0.55 -18.52
CA THR A 45 -6.55 -0.61 -18.44
C THR A 45 -5.15 -0.22 -17.95
N LYS A 46 -4.59 0.92 -18.39
CA LYS A 46 -3.29 1.39 -17.86
C LYS A 46 -3.33 1.79 -16.39
N LEU A 47 -4.45 2.33 -15.92
CA LEU A 47 -4.62 2.71 -14.51
C LEU A 47 -4.87 1.51 -13.60
N VAL A 48 -5.64 0.54 -14.07
CA VAL A 48 -6.02 -0.66 -13.31
C VAL A 48 -4.92 -1.73 -13.40
N PHE A 49 -4.23 -1.83 -14.53
CA PHE A 49 -3.17 -2.81 -14.81
C PHE A 49 -1.87 -2.14 -15.30
N PRO A 50 -1.25 -1.26 -14.50
CA PRO A 50 -0.09 -0.47 -14.92
C PRO A 50 1.14 -1.32 -15.30
N LEU A 51 1.24 -2.53 -14.77
CA LEU A 51 2.36 -3.44 -15.03
C LEU A 51 2.15 -4.37 -16.23
N GLN A 52 0.99 -4.33 -16.89
CA GLN A 52 0.70 -5.22 -18.02
C GLN A 52 1.69 -5.05 -19.19
N GLU A 53 2.17 -3.83 -19.43
CA GLU A 53 3.18 -3.56 -20.47
C GLU A 53 4.59 -4.00 -20.03
N LEU A 54 4.85 -4.10 -18.72
CA LEU A 54 6.14 -4.49 -18.14
C LEU A 54 6.40 -6.00 -18.16
N GLU A 55 5.38 -6.84 -18.37
CA GLU A 55 5.55 -8.29 -18.54
C GLU A 55 6.59 -8.63 -19.61
N ARG A 56 6.67 -7.81 -20.68
CA ARG A 56 7.63 -8.00 -21.79
C ARG A 56 9.08 -7.67 -21.41
N HIS A 57 9.27 -6.94 -20.31
CA HIS A 57 10.56 -6.52 -19.78
C HIS A 57 10.99 -7.37 -18.58
N LEU A 58 10.15 -8.29 -18.11
CA LEU A 58 10.56 -9.31 -17.14
C LEU A 58 11.53 -10.29 -17.81
N VAL A 59 12.60 -10.65 -17.10
CA VAL A 59 13.68 -11.49 -17.62
C VAL A 59 13.11 -12.80 -18.19
N PRO A 60 13.30 -13.09 -19.50
CA PRO A 60 12.96 -14.38 -20.08
C PRO A 60 13.90 -15.42 -19.45
N GLY A 61 13.35 -16.32 -18.62
CA GLY A 61 14.15 -17.26 -17.81
C GLY A 61 13.73 -17.34 -16.35
N SER A 62 12.83 -16.45 -15.92
CA SER A 62 11.99 -16.71 -14.74
C SER A 62 11.29 -18.05 -14.94
N ARG A 63 11.41 -18.96 -13.96
CA ARG A 63 10.96 -20.38 -14.00
C ARG A 63 9.71 -20.58 -14.88
N PRO A 64 9.60 -21.68 -15.65
CA PRO A 64 8.40 -21.97 -16.46
C PRO A 64 7.07 -21.95 -15.66
N ASP A 65 7.16 -22.03 -14.32
CA ASP A 65 6.04 -21.92 -13.37
C ASP A 65 5.90 -20.54 -12.70
N PHE A 66 6.59 -19.49 -13.18
CA PHE A 66 6.47 -18.12 -12.65
C PHE A 66 5.12 -17.52 -13.07
N HIS A 67 4.06 -17.99 -12.42
CA HIS A 67 2.76 -17.36 -12.44
C HIS A 67 2.85 -16.09 -11.60
N LEU A 68 3.13 -14.95 -12.25
CA LEU A 68 2.96 -13.64 -11.65
C LEU A 68 1.49 -13.50 -11.23
N LYS A 69 1.20 -13.77 -9.96
CA LYS A 69 -0.11 -13.48 -9.39
C LYS A 69 -0.15 -11.98 -9.16
N THR A 70 -0.80 -11.26 -10.07
CA THR A 70 -1.06 -9.84 -9.90
C THR A 70 -2.20 -9.66 -8.89
N PHE A 71 -2.06 -8.68 -8.00
CA PHE A 71 -3.17 -8.25 -7.17
C PHE A 71 -4.21 -7.55 -8.05
N ASP A 72 -5.35 -8.19 -8.28
CA ASP A 72 -6.42 -7.73 -9.17
C ASP A 72 -7.77 -7.70 -8.42
N PRO A 73 -7.97 -6.72 -7.53
CA PRO A 73 -9.21 -6.61 -6.77
C PRO A 73 -10.36 -6.10 -7.65
N SER A 74 -11.58 -6.56 -7.35
CA SER A 74 -12.77 -6.00 -8.00
C SER A 74 -13.03 -4.56 -7.56
N LEU A 75 -13.83 -3.81 -8.34
CA LEU A 75 -14.28 -2.48 -7.94
C LEU A 75 -15.04 -2.50 -6.61
N GLU A 76 -15.74 -3.60 -6.32
CA GLU A 76 -16.45 -3.81 -5.06
C GLU A 76 -15.46 -3.98 -3.89
N ASP A 77 -14.37 -4.71 -4.10
CA ASP A 77 -13.31 -4.88 -3.09
C ASP A 77 -12.63 -3.54 -2.78
N ILE A 78 -12.33 -2.75 -3.81
CA ILE A 78 -11.77 -1.40 -3.64
C ILE A 78 -12.73 -0.52 -2.83
N ALA A 79 -14.02 -0.50 -3.17
CA ALA A 79 -15.01 0.27 -2.43
C ALA A 79 -15.16 -0.19 -0.97
N LYS A 80 -15.12 -1.51 -0.71
CA LYS A 80 -15.12 -2.07 0.66
C LYS A 80 -13.89 -1.63 1.44
N SER A 81 -12.73 -1.60 0.78
CA SER A 81 -11.47 -1.19 1.42
C SER A 81 -11.46 0.27 1.85
N ASP A 82 -12.09 1.18 1.09
CA ASP A 82 -12.20 2.58 1.49
C ASP A 82 -12.96 2.72 2.82
N GLY A 83 -13.92 1.84 3.11
CA GLY A 83 -14.63 1.80 4.40
C GLY A 83 -13.72 1.53 5.60
N VAL A 84 -12.63 0.78 5.42
CA VAL A 84 -11.61 0.53 6.46
C VAL A 84 -10.85 1.82 6.79
N PHE A 85 -10.59 2.65 5.79
CA PHE A 85 -9.86 3.92 5.91
C PHE A 85 -10.77 5.14 6.13
N THR A 86 -12.09 4.96 6.14
CA THR A 86 -13.04 6.04 6.39
C THR A 86 -13.25 6.21 7.89
N ALA A 87 -12.94 7.39 8.40
CA ALA A 87 -13.20 7.69 9.79
C ALA A 87 -14.70 7.85 10.05
N THR A 88 -15.20 7.16 11.08
CA THR A 88 -16.59 7.25 11.53
C THR A 88 -16.66 7.17 13.05
N VAL A 89 -17.81 7.46 13.64
CA VAL A 89 -18.04 7.31 15.09
C VAL A 89 -17.67 5.90 15.59
N ARG A 90 -17.83 4.87 14.75
CA ARG A 90 -17.54 3.47 15.06
C ARG A 90 -16.16 3.00 14.60
N ASN A 91 -15.47 3.79 13.77
CA ASN A 91 -14.16 3.48 13.19
C ASN A 91 -13.28 4.72 13.32
N ARG A 92 -12.64 4.89 14.48
CA ARG A 92 -11.73 6.02 14.71
C ARG A 92 -10.35 5.71 14.14
N ILE A 93 -9.82 6.64 13.36
CA ILE A 93 -8.45 6.59 12.88
C ILE A 93 -7.71 7.70 13.61
N GLU A 94 -6.60 7.37 14.25
CA GLU A 94 -5.90 8.32 15.11
C GLU A 94 -4.40 8.06 15.18
N TYR A 95 -3.65 9.13 15.41
CA TYR A 95 -2.26 9.03 15.82
C TYR A 95 -2.22 8.50 17.26
N LEU A 96 -1.50 7.40 17.48
CA LEU A 96 -1.43 6.73 18.78
C LEU A 96 -0.23 7.22 19.59
N SER A 97 0.98 7.07 19.04
CA SER A 97 2.23 7.40 19.74
C SER A 97 3.41 7.49 18.78
N SER A 98 4.56 7.91 19.31
CA SER A 98 5.84 7.81 18.61
C SER A 98 6.89 7.15 19.50
N ALA A 99 7.73 6.30 18.92
CA ALA A 99 8.74 5.54 19.65
C ALA A 99 10.15 5.75 19.04
N VAL A 100 11.14 5.78 19.93
CA VAL A 100 12.59 5.84 19.58
C VAL A 100 13.26 4.47 19.70
N SER A 101 12.54 3.46 20.16
CA SER A 101 13.00 2.08 20.30
C SER A 101 11.79 1.15 20.36
N LEU A 102 12.00 -0.15 20.19
CA LEU A 102 10.93 -1.14 20.27
C LEU A 102 10.27 -1.16 21.66
N ASP A 103 11.04 -0.98 22.73
CA ASP A 103 10.51 -0.96 24.12
C ASP A 103 9.51 0.17 24.37
N HIS A 104 9.59 1.26 23.60
CA HIS A 104 8.66 2.38 23.65
C HIS A 104 7.54 2.28 22.61
N ALA A 105 7.59 1.27 21.73
CA ALA A 105 6.52 1.02 20.78
C ALA A 105 5.29 0.47 21.52
N PRO A 106 4.08 0.88 21.14
CA PRO A 106 2.87 0.36 21.77
C PRO A 106 2.79 -1.15 21.55
N ASP A 107 2.43 -1.95 22.55
CA ASP A 107 2.23 -3.40 22.37
C ASP A 107 0.80 -3.67 21.93
N LEU A 108 0.58 -3.79 20.62
CA LEU A 108 -0.74 -3.94 20.01
C LEU A 108 -0.88 -5.34 19.40
N LEU A 109 -2.04 -5.95 19.61
CA LEU A 109 -2.34 -7.27 19.03
C LEU A 109 -2.83 -7.20 17.58
N CYS A 110 -3.21 -6.03 17.08
CA CYS A 110 -3.71 -5.87 15.72
C CYS A 110 -2.57 -6.01 14.70
N PRO A 111 -2.85 -6.45 13.46
CA PRO A 111 -1.87 -6.48 12.38
C PRO A 111 -1.18 -5.12 12.17
N GLU A 112 0.09 -5.16 11.77
CA GLU A 112 0.89 -3.96 11.47
C GLU A 112 1.39 -3.95 10.04
N VAL A 113 1.42 -2.76 9.44
CA VAL A 113 2.14 -2.50 8.19
C VAL A 113 3.05 -1.30 8.38
N CYS A 114 4.30 -1.41 7.95
CA CYS A 114 5.25 -0.32 8.09
C CYS A 114 5.64 0.26 6.74
N PHE A 115 5.92 1.57 6.74
CA PHE A 115 6.42 2.30 5.59
C PHE A 115 7.82 2.79 5.91
N ILE A 116 8.78 2.47 5.06
CA ILE A 116 10.19 2.84 5.19
C ILE A 116 10.72 3.31 3.84
N GLY A 117 11.70 4.21 3.84
CA GLY A 117 12.28 4.74 2.60
C GLY A 117 13.29 5.85 2.90
N ARG A 118 13.98 6.34 1.86
CA ARG A 118 14.91 7.46 2.01
C ARG A 118 14.24 8.70 2.62
N SER A 119 15.01 9.50 3.34
CA SER A 119 14.58 10.86 3.73
C SER A 119 14.02 11.62 2.52
N ASN A 120 12.83 12.20 2.68
CA ASN A 120 12.09 12.95 1.65
C ASN A 120 11.64 12.15 0.41
N VAL A 121 11.64 10.82 0.43
CA VAL A 121 11.15 10.02 -0.72
C VAL A 121 9.66 10.23 -1.03
N GLY A 122 8.88 10.76 -0.08
CA GLY A 122 7.42 10.94 -0.21
C GLY A 122 6.58 10.11 0.76
N LYS A 123 7.22 9.40 1.69
CA LYS A 123 6.56 8.52 2.69
C LYS A 123 5.43 9.19 3.47
N SER A 124 5.69 10.27 4.19
CA SER A 124 4.65 10.93 5.00
C SER A 124 3.56 11.56 4.12
N SER A 125 3.88 11.97 2.89
CA SER A 125 2.89 12.41 1.90
C SER A 125 1.98 11.26 1.44
N LEU A 126 2.55 10.06 1.21
CA LEU A 126 1.79 8.86 0.88
C LEU A 126 0.86 8.46 2.03
N ILE A 127 1.35 8.49 3.27
CA ILE A 127 0.54 8.18 4.46
C ILE A 127 -0.60 9.19 4.62
N LYS A 128 -0.31 10.49 4.43
CA LYS A 128 -1.34 11.52 4.42
C LYS A 128 -2.40 11.28 3.32
N ALA A 129 -1.97 10.82 2.14
CA ALA A 129 -2.89 10.47 1.06
C ALA A 129 -3.73 9.22 1.40
N LEU A 130 -3.14 8.20 2.05
CA LEU A 130 -3.87 7.03 2.55
C LEU A 130 -4.97 7.41 3.54
N PHE A 131 -4.73 8.41 4.39
CA PHE A 131 -5.73 8.96 5.32
C PHE A 131 -6.58 10.10 4.75
N SER A 132 -6.67 10.25 3.42
CA SER A 132 -7.54 11.29 2.83
C SER A 132 -9.04 11.14 3.17
N LEU A 133 -9.48 9.98 3.65
CA LEU A 133 -10.84 9.70 4.13
C LEU A 133 -10.99 9.83 5.67
N ALA A 134 -9.94 10.32 6.34
CA ALA A 134 -9.87 10.61 7.76
C ALA A 134 -9.10 11.94 7.97
N PRO A 135 -9.65 13.07 7.50
CA PRO A 135 -8.95 14.35 7.42
C PRO A 135 -8.52 14.92 8.79
N GLU A 136 -9.10 14.43 9.89
CA GLU A 136 -8.74 14.80 11.26
C GLU A 136 -7.40 14.20 11.73
N VAL A 137 -6.87 13.20 11.02
CA VAL A 137 -5.59 12.56 11.36
C VAL A 137 -4.44 13.47 10.95
N GLU A 138 -3.76 14.07 11.93
CA GLU A 138 -2.61 14.92 11.66
C GLU A 138 -1.38 14.09 11.29
N VAL A 139 -1.07 14.05 9.99
CA VAL A 139 0.19 13.50 9.47
C VAL A 139 1.13 14.65 9.13
N ARG A 140 2.25 14.74 9.87
CA ARG A 140 3.26 15.77 9.66
C ARG A 140 4.06 15.47 8.40
N VAL A 141 3.97 16.37 7.42
CA VAL A 141 4.73 16.32 6.16
C VAL A 141 5.70 17.49 6.15
N SER A 142 6.99 17.21 5.98
CA SER A 142 8.03 18.23 5.89
C SER A 142 8.91 18.01 4.67
N LYS A 143 9.32 19.10 4.03
CA LYS A 143 10.35 19.09 2.99
C LYS A 143 11.77 19.04 3.58
N LYS A 144 11.93 19.24 4.89
CA LYS A 144 13.25 19.20 5.56
C LYS A 144 13.66 17.72 5.77
N PRO A 145 14.80 17.27 5.22
CA PRO A 145 15.27 15.90 5.44
C PRO A 145 15.49 15.61 6.94
N GLY A 146 15.21 14.38 7.35
CA GLY A 146 15.32 13.95 8.76
C GLY A 146 14.19 14.44 9.68
N HIS A 147 13.03 14.81 9.12
CA HIS A 147 11.88 15.24 9.93
C HIS A 147 11.30 14.11 10.79
N THR A 148 11.12 12.93 10.20
CA THR A 148 10.69 11.73 10.92
C THR A 148 11.92 11.05 11.54
N LYS A 149 12.15 11.30 12.83
CA LYS A 149 13.24 10.69 13.61
C LYS A 149 12.78 9.54 14.52
N LYS A 150 11.47 9.35 14.63
CA LYS A 150 10.80 8.35 15.47
C LYS A 150 9.89 7.50 14.61
N MET A 151 9.59 6.29 15.07
CA MET A 151 8.52 5.47 14.51
C MET A 151 7.19 6.07 14.96
N ASN A 152 6.32 6.50 14.04
CA ASN A 152 4.99 7.01 14.38
C ASN A 152 3.93 5.95 14.12
N PHE A 153 3.07 5.71 15.09
CA PHE A 153 2.02 4.69 15.04
C PHE A 153 0.66 5.35 14.81
N PHE A 154 -0.05 4.92 13.78
CA PHE A 154 -1.39 5.35 13.44
C PHE A 154 -2.34 4.17 13.52
N LYS A 155 -3.28 4.22 14.46
CA LYS A 155 -4.27 3.16 14.65
C LYS A 155 -5.43 3.37 13.68
N VAL A 156 -5.76 2.35 12.89
CA VAL A 156 -6.88 2.36 11.94
C VAL A 156 -8.02 1.53 12.53
N GLY A 157 -8.80 2.16 13.41
CA GLY A 157 -9.91 1.52 14.10
C GLY A 157 -9.52 0.28 14.86
N LYS A 158 -10.24 -0.81 14.59
CA LYS A 158 -9.95 -2.15 15.11
C LYS A 158 -9.18 -3.04 14.11
N TYR A 159 -8.82 -2.47 12.96
CA TYR A 159 -8.41 -3.25 11.79
C TYR A 159 -6.90 -3.53 11.79
N PHE A 160 -6.08 -2.50 11.87
CA PHE A 160 -4.63 -2.62 11.84
C PHE A 160 -3.96 -1.32 12.34
N THR A 161 -2.64 -1.36 12.49
CA THR A 161 -1.82 -0.18 12.77
C THR A 161 -0.86 0.09 11.60
N LEU A 162 -0.79 1.34 11.17
CA LEU A 162 0.16 1.83 10.18
C LEU A 162 1.35 2.46 10.90
N VAL A 163 2.55 2.05 10.54
CA VAL A 163 3.79 2.55 11.16
C VAL A 163 4.61 3.35 10.16
N ASP A 164 4.80 4.64 10.45
CA ASP A 164 5.68 5.53 9.70
C ASP A 164 7.10 5.44 10.27
N MET A 165 8.00 4.73 9.59
CA MET A 165 9.39 4.60 10.03
C MET A 165 10.17 5.90 9.81
N PRO A 166 11.26 6.15 10.58
CA PRO A 166 12.21 7.18 10.20
C PRO A 166 12.75 6.94 8.78
N GLY A 167 13.22 8.02 8.14
CA GLY A 167 13.84 7.91 6.82
C GLY A 167 15.33 7.55 6.93
N TYR A 168 15.82 6.65 6.08
CA TYR A 168 17.26 6.36 5.99
C TYR A 168 17.99 7.30 5.03
N GLY A 169 19.32 7.26 5.08
CA GLY A 169 20.21 8.09 4.26
C GLY A 169 20.45 9.47 4.88
N TYR A 170 20.30 10.54 4.08
CA TYR A 170 20.65 11.89 4.52
C TYR A 170 19.85 12.32 5.75
N ARG A 171 20.57 12.69 6.83
CA ARG A 171 20.02 13.08 8.15
C ARG A 171 19.14 12.02 8.82
N ALA A 172 19.42 10.74 8.57
CA ALA A 172 18.87 9.68 9.41
C ALA A 172 19.36 9.84 10.87
N PRO A 173 18.56 9.44 11.87
CA PRO A 173 19.01 9.33 13.26
C PRO A 173 20.26 8.44 13.39
N GLU A 174 21.14 8.72 14.36
CA GLU A 174 22.33 7.88 14.62
C GLU A 174 21.93 6.44 14.98
N ASP A 175 20.92 6.30 15.85
CA ASP A 175 20.36 5.01 16.25
C ASP A 175 19.35 4.42 15.24
N PHE A 176 19.26 4.98 14.02
CA PHE A 176 18.29 4.54 13.02
C PHE A 176 18.37 3.03 12.77
N VAL A 177 19.59 2.53 12.53
CA VAL A 177 19.82 1.13 12.19
C VAL A 177 19.30 0.25 13.32
N LYS A 178 19.78 0.47 14.55
CA LYS A 178 19.34 -0.28 15.73
C LYS A 178 17.83 -0.22 15.93
N MET A 179 17.23 0.97 15.83
CA MET A 179 15.79 1.16 16.03
C MET A 179 14.95 0.35 15.02
N VAL A 180 15.28 0.51 13.74
CA VAL A 180 14.53 -0.12 12.64
C VAL A 180 14.80 -1.61 12.57
N GLU A 181 16.06 -2.03 12.72
CA GLU A 181 16.46 -3.43 12.74
C GLU A 181 15.75 -4.20 13.86
N THR A 182 15.82 -3.71 15.10
CA THR A 182 15.15 -4.35 16.24
C THR A 182 13.64 -4.45 16.01
N TYR A 183 13.00 -3.37 15.54
CA TYR A 183 11.57 -3.41 15.26
C TYR A 183 11.24 -4.41 14.14
N LEU A 184 11.93 -4.34 13.00
CA LEU A 184 11.66 -5.20 11.85
C LEU A 184 11.88 -6.68 12.18
N LYS A 185 12.88 -7.00 13.00
CA LYS A 185 13.23 -8.36 13.39
C LYS A 185 12.30 -8.95 14.46
N GLU A 186 11.91 -8.16 15.47
CA GLU A 186 11.24 -8.69 16.66
C GLU A 186 9.71 -8.50 16.67
N ARG A 187 9.19 -7.62 15.81
CA ARG A 187 7.76 -7.28 15.80
C ARG A 187 6.91 -8.39 15.15
N LYS A 188 6.33 -9.24 16.00
CA LYS A 188 5.60 -10.46 15.59
C LYS A 188 4.32 -10.23 14.78
N ASN A 189 3.66 -9.09 14.94
CA ASN A 189 2.41 -8.74 14.26
C ASN A 189 2.63 -7.90 12.98
N LEU A 190 3.89 -7.67 12.58
CA LEU A 190 4.23 -6.99 11.34
C LEU A 190 3.93 -7.90 10.13
N MET A 191 2.93 -7.51 9.33
CA MET A 191 2.48 -8.28 8.18
C MET A 191 3.22 -7.92 6.89
N ARG A 192 3.64 -6.65 6.75
CA ARG A 192 4.28 -6.17 5.53
C ARG A 192 5.10 -4.91 5.73
N THR A 193 6.24 -4.87 5.06
CA THR A 193 7.11 -3.69 4.95
C THR A 193 6.97 -3.07 3.56
N PHE A 194 6.54 -1.81 3.47
CA PHE A 194 6.53 -1.05 2.23
C PHE A 194 7.83 -0.25 2.13
N LEU A 195 8.74 -0.71 1.26
CA LEU A 195 10.00 -0.04 0.98
C LEU A 195 9.83 0.94 -0.18
N LEU A 196 9.74 2.23 0.15
CA LEU A 196 9.44 3.30 -0.78
C LEU A 196 10.69 3.74 -1.53
N VAL A 197 10.60 3.69 -2.85
CA VAL A 197 11.63 4.17 -3.78
C VAL A 197 11.05 5.24 -4.68
N ASP A 198 11.84 6.28 -4.95
CA ASP A 198 11.50 7.26 -5.98
C ASP A 198 11.77 6.62 -7.36
N SER A 199 10.72 6.47 -8.17
CA SER A 199 10.78 5.85 -9.50
C SER A 199 11.53 6.69 -10.53
N VAL A 200 11.66 8.00 -10.32
CA VAL A 200 12.41 8.90 -11.22
C VAL A 200 13.91 8.77 -10.93
N VAL A 201 14.27 8.70 -9.66
CA VAL A 201 15.67 8.55 -9.23
C VAL A 201 16.14 7.10 -9.36
N GLY A 202 15.25 6.14 -9.14
CA GLY A 202 15.57 4.72 -9.06
C GLY A 202 16.16 4.30 -7.71
N ILE A 203 16.53 3.02 -7.67
CA ILE A 203 17.15 2.36 -6.51
C ILE A 203 18.58 2.90 -6.34
N GLN A 204 18.90 3.37 -5.14
CA GLN A 204 20.24 3.84 -4.77
C GLN A 204 20.92 2.86 -3.80
N LYS A 205 22.21 3.09 -3.53
CA LYS A 205 23.01 2.29 -2.61
C LYS A 205 22.36 2.08 -1.24
N MET A 206 21.76 3.14 -0.67
CA MET A 206 21.06 3.05 0.62
C MET A 206 19.79 2.21 0.56
N ASP A 207 19.10 2.18 -0.58
CA ASP A 207 17.93 1.32 -0.76
C ASP A 207 18.35 -0.15 -0.84
N ASN A 208 19.49 -0.46 -1.48
CA ASN A 208 20.03 -1.82 -1.50
C ASN A 208 20.34 -2.34 -0.08
N ILE A 209 20.89 -1.50 0.80
CA ILE A 209 21.12 -1.88 2.20
C ILE A 209 19.79 -2.21 2.89
N ALA A 210 18.74 -1.41 2.65
CA ALA A 210 17.43 -1.68 3.23
C ALA A 210 16.79 -2.96 2.65
N ILE A 211 17.01 -3.25 1.36
CA ILE A 211 16.60 -4.50 0.71
C ILE A 211 17.34 -5.68 1.34
N GLU A 212 18.67 -5.62 1.41
CA GLU A 212 19.53 -6.66 2.00
C GLU A 212 19.09 -6.98 3.44
N MET A 213 18.80 -5.95 4.24
CA MET A 213 18.26 -6.12 5.59
C MET A 213 16.89 -6.84 5.60
N CYS A 214 15.98 -6.51 4.67
CA CYS A 214 14.71 -7.21 4.56
C CYS A 214 14.87 -8.68 4.15
N GLU A 215 15.79 -8.96 3.23
CA GLU A 215 16.10 -10.32 2.77
C GLU A 215 16.78 -11.15 3.86
N GLU A 216 17.76 -10.58 4.56
CA GLU A 216 18.48 -11.22 5.67
C GLU A 216 17.54 -11.65 6.80
N PHE A 217 16.55 -10.79 7.11
CA PHE A 217 15.55 -11.07 8.13
C PHE A 217 14.35 -11.86 7.60
N ALA A 218 14.37 -12.27 6.32
CA ALA A 218 13.28 -12.96 5.64
C ALA A 218 11.92 -12.25 5.80
N LEU A 219 11.93 -10.91 5.76
CA LEU A 219 10.75 -10.09 5.97
C LEU A 219 9.92 -9.97 4.69
N PRO A 220 8.59 -10.10 4.78
CA PRO A 220 7.74 -9.86 3.62
C PRO A 220 7.69 -8.36 3.32
N TYR A 221 8.41 -7.91 2.29
CA TYR A 221 8.41 -6.51 1.85
C TYR A 221 7.82 -6.31 0.44
N VAL A 222 7.48 -5.06 0.14
CA VAL A 222 7.00 -4.60 -1.18
C VAL A 222 7.84 -3.38 -1.56
N LEU A 223 8.57 -3.47 -2.68
CA LEU A 223 9.16 -2.31 -3.31
C LEU A 223 8.05 -1.44 -3.90
N PHE A 224 7.96 -0.19 -3.44
CA PHE A 224 6.86 0.70 -3.76
C PHE A 224 7.37 1.97 -4.46
N PRO A 225 7.12 2.13 -5.78
CA PRO A 225 7.55 3.31 -6.54
C PRO A 225 6.64 4.51 -6.24
N VAL A 226 6.95 5.27 -5.19
CA VAL A 226 6.03 6.26 -4.61
C VAL A 226 5.75 7.45 -5.53
N SER A 227 6.73 7.89 -6.32
CA SER A 227 6.58 9.01 -7.27
C SER A 227 5.69 8.69 -8.47
N ALA A 228 5.39 7.41 -8.73
CA ALA A 228 4.48 6.98 -9.78
C ALA A 228 3.01 6.91 -9.32
N VAL A 229 2.74 7.15 -8.02
CA VAL A 229 1.41 6.98 -7.45
C VAL A 229 0.49 8.12 -7.86
N THR A 230 -0.58 7.76 -8.55
CA THR A 230 -1.72 8.65 -8.84
C THR A 230 -2.80 8.49 -7.77
N TYR A 231 -3.82 9.38 -7.82
CA TYR A 231 -4.96 9.31 -6.90
C TYR A 231 -5.66 7.93 -6.93
N SER A 232 -5.85 7.33 -8.11
CA SER A 232 -6.43 5.99 -8.23
C SER A 232 -5.55 4.90 -7.60
N GLY A 233 -4.24 5.07 -7.63
CA GLY A 233 -3.28 4.16 -6.99
C GLY A 233 -3.44 4.10 -5.46
N ILE A 234 -3.90 5.18 -4.83
CA ILE A 234 -4.17 5.20 -3.38
C ILE A 234 -5.30 4.23 -3.02
N HIS A 235 -6.37 4.19 -3.80
CA HIS A 235 -7.48 3.26 -3.58
C HIS A 235 -7.03 1.79 -3.73
N LEU A 236 -6.18 1.50 -4.72
CA LEU A 236 -5.61 0.18 -4.89
C LEU A 236 -4.69 -0.20 -3.71
N LEU A 237 -3.88 0.74 -3.23
CA LEU A 237 -3.02 0.53 -2.06
C LEU A 237 -3.83 0.30 -0.79
N ARG A 238 -4.93 1.04 -0.56
CA ARG A 238 -5.86 0.78 0.54
C ARG A 238 -6.43 -0.63 0.47
N CYS A 239 -6.86 -1.04 -0.72
CA CYS A 239 -7.39 -2.38 -0.96
C CYS A 239 -6.34 -3.46 -0.67
N PHE A 240 -5.12 -3.25 -1.14
CA PHE A 240 -4.00 -4.15 -0.86
C PHE A 240 -3.71 -4.25 0.63
N ILE A 241 -3.59 -3.12 1.34
CA ILE A 241 -3.34 -3.08 2.79
C ILE A 241 -4.48 -3.77 3.56
N ALA A 242 -5.74 -3.49 3.21
CA ALA A 242 -6.88 -4.14 3.84
C ALA A 242 -6.86 -5.66 3.63
N ASN A 243 -6.38 -6.13 2.47
CA ASN A 243 -6.25 -7.55 2.17
C ASN A 243 -5.14 -8.23 2.98
N ILE A 244 -3.92 -7.71 2.96
CA ILE A 244 -2.78 -8.30 3.69
C ILE A 244 -2.95 -8.24 5.21
N THR A 245 -3.73 -7.30 5.72
CA THR A 245 -4.07 -7.22 7.15
C THR A 245 -5.26 -8.11 7.53
N GLY A 246 -5.81 -8.89 6.59
CA GLY A 246 -6.93 -9.81 6.83
C GLY A 246 -8.31 -9.14 6.95
N ASN A 247 -8.39 -7.84 6.70
CA ASN A 247 -9.62 -7.05 6.84
C ASN A 247 -10.46 -7.01 5.55
N LEU A 248 -9.96 -7.58 4.45
CA LEU A 248 -10.65 -7.75 3.18
C LEU A 248 -10.23 -9.06 2.51
N LYS A 249 -11.19 -9.91 2.15
CA LYS A 249 -10.91 -11.10 1.34
C LYS A 249 -11.18 -10.77 -0.13
N THR A 250 -10.12 -10.73 -0.95
CA THR A 250 -10.25 -10.63 -2.41
C THR A 250 -10.28 -12.04 -3.01
N ASN A 251 -11.07 -12.23 -4.07
CA ASN A 251 -11.16 -13.54 -4.73
C ASN A 251 -9.83 -13.84 -5.45
N GLY A 252 -9.14 -14.91 -5.06
CA GLY A 252 -8.02 -15.49 -5.83
C GLY A 252 -6.62 -14.96 -5.52
N PHE A 253 -6.47 -13.95 -4.65
CA PHE A 253 -5.19 -13.46 -4.17
C PHE A 253 -5.05 -13.68 -2.66
N GLN A 254 -4.33 -14.74 -2.29
CA GLN A 254 -3.78 -14.88 -0.95
C GLN A 254 -2.29 -14.63 -1.07
N VAL A 255 -1.78 -13.66 -0.31
CA VAL A 255 -0.33 -13.53 -0.20
C VAL A 255 0.16 -14.61 0.76
N SER A 256 0.93 -15.54 0.22
CA SER A 256 1.81 -16.41 0.99
C SER A 256 2.93 -15.62 1.65
#